data_AF-A0A024TYF2-F1
#
_entry.id   AF-A0A024TYF2-F1
#
_cell.length_a   1.000
_cell.length_b   1.000
_cell.length_c   1.000
_cell.angle_alpha   90.00
_cell.angle_beta   90.00
_cell.angle_gamma   90.00
#
_symmetry.space_group_name_H-M   'P 1'
#
loop_
_entity.id
_entity.type
_entity.pdbx_description
1 polymer ?
#
loop_
_entity_poly.entity_id
_entity_poly.type
_entity_poly.pdbx_seq_one_letter_code
_entity_poly.pdbx_strand_id
1 'polypeptide(L)'
;MTPRDPILSWPATAHSSGGYPHHDTRNSFDDDLESELEKAGYVENNTFENLPLRVRIVLGFLFLTLALVSFDSAIGGICLGIAFALLVASLVCLVQSLTKLVGGSARKYMRHALNYSGYLNIFIGIAVTFGVQSSTIVTSTLTPLAGLDLITLDQVYPLIIGANVGTTVKALLASWVTGKYNAVRAALVHLFFNIFGIFFFYVIPATRYPILHSAERIGYYSARWPLVALLFLLMVFFVVPGAGFGMVYLYKGNATAVGFGISITAIVGVLVVAIYWWYWRRDGRERWHYFLAVKAEDHRMRMEAVRRARDDDLAYIP
;
A
#
# COMPACT_ATOMS: atom_id res chain seq x y z
N MET A 1 0.26 78.88 5.09
CA MET A 1 1.14 77.94 5.81
C MET A 1 1.18 76.64 5.02
N THR A 2 2.29 76.38 4.32
CA THR A 2 2.79 75.00 4.10
C THR A 2 3.74 74.68 5.27
N PRO A 3 4.04 73.40 5.59
CA PRO A 3 5.00 72.57 4.82
C PRO A 3 4.45 71.16 4.48
N ARG A 4 4.74 70.57 3.29
CA ARG A 4 5.93 69.76 2.90
C ARG A 4 6.01 68.42 3.65
N ASP A 5 6.19 67.23 3.06
CA ASP A 5 6.60 66.80 1.71
C ASP A 5 6.18 65.32 1.43
N PRO A 6 6.31 64.83 0.17
CA PRO A 6 5.84 63.55 -0.37
C PRO A 6 7.00 62.52 -0.55
N ILE A 7 6.83 61.51 -1.46
CA ILE A 7 7.78 60.49 -2.02
C ILE A 7 7.31 59.06 -1.65
N LEU A 8 6.92 58.14 -2.56
CA LEU A 8 7.66 57.63 -3.73
C LEU A 8 6.68 56.95 -4.73
N SER A 9 6.37 57.61 -5.84
CA SER A 9 5.79 56.95 -7.03
C SER A 9 6.92 56.72 -8.02
N TRP A 10 7.24 55.45 -8.31
CA TRP A 10 8.26 55.10 -9.30
C TRP A 10 7.78 55.41 -10.72
N PRO A 11 8.59 56.09 -11.55
CA PRO A 11 8.23 56.44 -12.91
C PRO A 11 8.51 55.28 -13.87
N ALA A 12 7.60 55.10 -14.83
CA ALA A 12 7.83 54.29 -16.03
C ALA A 12 8.88 54.97 -16.90
N THR A 13 10.08 54.41 -16.98
CA THR A 13 11.08 54.76 -17.99
C THR A 13 11.23 53.60 -18.98
N ALA A 14 10.88 53.89 -20.21
CA ALA A 14 11.27 53.11 -21.37
C ALA A 14 12.80 53.14 -21.49
N HIS A 15 13.43 51.98 -21.52
CA HIS A 15 14.79 51.81 -22.01
C HIS A 15 14.84 50.62 -22.98
N SER A 16 15.24 50.95 -24.20
CA SER A 16 15.57 50.07 -25.30
C SER A 16 16.88 49.31 -25.04
N SER A 17 16.89 48.06 -25.53
CA SER A 17 18.03 47.27 -26.04
C SER A 17 19.25 47.01 -25.14
N GLY A 18 19.45 45.74 -24.79
CA GLY A 18 20.72 45.21 -24.27
C GLY A 18 20.63 43.71 -24.02
N GLY A 19 20.77 42.92 -25.09
CA GLY A 19 20.74 41.45 -25.02
C GLY A 19 21.97 40.86 -24.34
N TYR A 20 21.74 39.85 -23.50
CA TYR A 20 22.73 38.85 -23.14
C TYR A 20 22.18 37.49 -23.59
N PRO A 21 22.84 36.77 -24.53
CA PRO A 21 22.34 35.49 -25.00
C PRO A 21 22.64 34.41 -23.97
N HIS A 22 21.60 33.89 -23.32
CA HIS A 22 21.65 32.54 -22.81
C HIS A 22 21.58 31.61 -24.03
N HIS A 23 22.73 31.04 -24.42
CA HIS A 23 22.76 29.94 -25.38
C HIS A 23 22.15 28.69 -24.74
N ASP A 24 20.83 28.57 -24.87
CA ASP A 24 20.09 27.34 -24.64
C ASP A 24 20.03 26.57 -25.96
N THR A 25 21.08 25.80 -26.24
CA THR A 25 21.18 24.99 -27.48
C THR A 25 20.23 23.80 -27.49
N ARG A 26 19.42 23.63 -26.44
CA ARG A 26 18.45 22.53 -26.33
C ARG A 26 17.08 22.91 -26.90
N ASN A 27 16.71 24.20 -26.87
CA ASN A 27 15.41 24.64 -27.39
C ASN A 27 15.40 24.79 -28.91
N SER A 28 16.49 25.21 -29.57
CA SER A 28 16.42 25.47 -31.02
C SER A 28 16.13 24.22 -31.86
N PHE A 29 16.61 23.05 -31.44
CA PHE A 29 16.34 21.80 -32.15
C PHE A 29 14.91 21.31 -31.95
N ASP A 30 14.38 21.44 -30.73
CA ASP A 30 13.00 21.07 -30.41
C ASP A 30 12.02 22.06 -31.06
N ASP A 31 12.34 23.36 -31.11
CA ASP A 31 11.57 24.40 -31.80
C ASP A 31 11.58 24.18 -33.33
N ASP A 32 12.74 23.84 -33.91
CA ASP A 32 12.86 23.53 -35.34
C ASP A 32 12.04 22.26 -35.69
N LEU A 33 12.09 21.23 -34.84
CA LEU A 33 11.33 19.99 -34.97
C LEU A 33 9.82 20.25 -34.84
N GLU A 34 9.38 21.02 -33.85
CA GLU A 34 7.97 21.40 -33.69
C GLU A 34 7.47 22.18 -34.91
N SER A 35 8.29 23.08 -35.48
CA SER A 35 7.92 23.83 -36.69
C SER A 35 7.78 22.95 -37.94
N GLU A 36 8.62 21.91 -38.06
CA GLU A 36 8.56 20.93 -39.14
C GLU A 36 7.33 20.01 -38.97
N LEU A 37 7.02 19.61 -37.74
CA LEU A 37 5.85 18.81 -37.40
C LEU A 37 4.54 19.59 -37.63
N GLU A 38 4.52 20.89 -37.31
CA GLU A 38 3.37 21.76 -37.52
C GLU A 38 3.12 22.00 -39.03
N LYS A 39 4.18 22.18 -39.83
CA LYS A 39 4.10 22.23 -41.31
C LYS A 39 3.66 20.89 -41.93
N ALA A 40 3.99 19.76 -41.30
CA ALA A 40 3.55 18.44 -41.70
C ALA A 40 2.10 18.12 -41.26
N GLY A 41 1.40 19.06 -40.61
CA GLY A 41 0.03 18.89 -40.13
C GLY A 41 -0.10 17.98 -38.92
N TYR A 42 0.99 17.74 -38.19
CA TYR A 42 0.98 16.95 -36.96
C TYR A 42 0.41 17.80 -35.81
N VAL A 43 -0.87 17.58 -35.50
CA VAL A 43 -1.49 18.13 -34.29
C VAL A 43 -1.17 17.22 -33.12
N GLU A 44 -0.38 17.72 -32.15
CA GLU A 44 -0.09 16.97 -30.94
C GLU A 44 -1.39 16.69 -30.16
N ASN A 45 -1.78 15.41 -30.10
CA ASN A 45 -3.10 15.02 -29.59
C ASN A 45 -3.11 14.94 -28.06
N ASN A 46 -3.15 16.11 -27.41
CA ASN A 46 -3.16 16.26 -25.95
C ASN A 46 -4.55 15.99 -25.32
N THR A 47 -5.48 15.43 -26.09
CA THR A 47 -6.88 15.16 -25.69
C THR A 47 -6.95 14.28 -24.44
N PHE A 48 -6.06 13.30 -24.28
CA PHE A 48 -6.08 12.35 -23.16
C PHE A 48 -5.41 12.86 -21.87
N GLU A 49 -4.50 13.82 -21.98
CA GLU A 49 -3.77 14.35 -20.82
C GLU A 49 -4.57 15.35 -20.00
N ASN A 50 -5.49 16.05 -20.65
CA ASN A 50 -6.33 17.09 -20.04
C ASN A 50 -7.57 16.56 -19.29
N LEU A 51 -7.83 15.25 -19.32
CA LEU A 51 -8.96 14.66 -18.61
C LEU A 51 -8.70 14.52 -17.10
N PRO A 52 -9.76 14.64 -16.26
CA PRO A 52 -9.66 14.37 -14.83
C PRO A 52 -9.14 12.95 -14.60
N LEU A 53 -8.27 12.75 -13.59
CA LEU A 53 -7.65 11.45 -13.29
C LEU A 53 -8.67 10.30 -13.17
N ARG A 54 -9.85 10.59 -12.63
CA ARG A 54 -10.97 9.63 -12.54
C ARG A 54 -11.44 9.17 -13.91
N VAL A 55 -11.54 10.09 -14.86
CA VAL A 55 -11.94 9.80 -16.25
C VAL A 55 -10.81 9.10 -17.00
N ARG A 56 -9.53 9.41 -16.73
CA ARG A 56 -8.39 8.67 -17.30
C ARG A 56 -8.29 7.24 -16.79
N ILE A 57 -8.56 7.00 -15.50
CA ILE A 57 -8.62 5.64 -14.93
C ILE A 57 -9.84 4.89 -15.50
N VAL A 58 -11.00 5.54 -15.61
CA VAL A 58 -12.20 4.93 -16.19
C VAL A 58 -12.01 4.67 -17.68
N LEU A 59 -11.41 5.57 -18.45
CA LEU A 59 -11.07 5.38 -19.86
C LEU A 59 -9.98 4.32 -20.03
N GLY A 60 -8.97 4.28 -19.17
CA GLY A 60 -7.92 3.25 -19.19
C GLY A 60 -8.48 1.88 -18.86
N PHE A 61 -9.36 1.79 -17.86
CA PHE A 61 -10.09 0.57 -17.54
C PHE A 61 -11.05 0.19 -18.67
N LEU A 62 -11.78 1.16 -19.24
CA LEU A 62 -12.68 0.97 -20.37
C LEU A 62 -11.93 0.50 -21.62
N PHE A 63 -10.76 1.07 -21.90
CA PHE A 63 -9.90 0.71 -23.02
C PHE A 63 -9.22 -0.63 -22.81
N LEU A 64 -8.82 -0.97 -21.57
CA LEU A 64 -8.36 -2.30 -21.21
C LEU A 64 -9.50 -3.32 -21.37
N THR A 65 -10.71 -3.01 -20.90
CA THR A 65 -11.88 -3.89 -21.07
C THR A 65 -12.29 -3.99 -22.53
N LEU A 66 -12.25 -2.90 -23.30
CA LEU A 66 -12.52 -2.93 -24.74
C LEU A 66 -11.44 -3.72 -25.45
N ALA A 67 -10.16 -3.56 -25.12
CA ALA A 67 -9.08 -4.35 -25.69
C ALA A 67 -9.24 -5.84 -25.35
N LEU A 68 -9.68 -6.18 -24.14
CA LEU A 68 -9.99 -7.55 -23.74
C LEU A 68 -11.26 -8.11 -24.42
N VAL A 69 -12.22 -7.25 -24.75
CA VAL A 69 -13.45 -7.57 -25.52
C VAL A 69 -13.19 -7.58 -27.04
N SER A 70 -12.15 -6.89 -27.51
CA SER A 70 -11.75 -6.81 -28.93
C SER A 70 -11.12 -8.11 -29.41
N PHE A 71 -10.59 -8.90 -28.47
CA PHE A 71 -10.20 -10.27 -28.71
C PHE A 71 -11.37 -11.20 -28.41
N ASP A 72 -11.43 -12.31 -29.14
CA ASP A 72 -12.36 -13.39 -28.88
C ASP A 72 -12.36 -13.70 -27.37
N SER A 73 -13.53 -13.83 -26.75
CA SER A 73 -13.64 -13.87 -25.27
C SER A 73 -12.76 -14.98 -24.63
N ALA A 74 -12.42 -16.01 -25.42
CA ALA A 74 -11.47 -17.05 -25.07
C ALA A 74 -10.01 -16.55 -24.98
N ILE A 75 -9.54 -15.72 -25.91
CA ILE A 75 -8.16 -15.20 -25.97
C ILE A 75 -7.92 -14.20 -24.82
N GLY A 76 -8.91 -13.35 -24.51
CA GLY A 76 -8.86 -12.46 -23.35
C GLY A 76 -8.74 -13.22 -22.02
N GLY A 77 -9.49 -14.33 -21.87
CA GLY A 77 -9.41 -15.20 -20.71
C GLY A 77 -8.06 -15.90 -20.56
N ILE A 78 -7.50 -16.41 -21.66
CA ILE A 78 -6.17 -17.06 -21.67
C ILE A 78 -5.08 -16.03 -21.32
N CYS A 79 -5.12 -14.83 -21.91
CA CYS A 79 -4.16 -13.77 -21.62
C CYS A 79 -4.19 -13.35 -20.14
N LEU A 80 -5.38 -13.19 -19.55
CA LEU A 80 -5.55 -12.88 -18.13
C LEU A 80 -4.96 -13.99 -17.24
N GLY A 81 -5.23 -15.25 -17.58
CA GLY A 81 -4.68 -16.40 -16.86
C GLY A 81 -3.16 -16.45 -16.87
N ILE A 82 -2.55 -16.22 -18.04
CA ILE A 82 -1.08 -16.18 -18.21
C ILE A 82 -0.49 -14.99 -17.44
N ALA A 83 -1.09 -13.80 -17.56
CA ALA A 83 -0.63 -12.62 -16.83
C ALA A 83 -0.69 -12.81 -15.31
N PHE A 84 -1.78 -13.41 -14.80
CA PHE A 84 -1.91 -13.72 -13.39
C PHE A 84 -0.89 -14.77 -12.93
N ALA A 85 -0.68 -15.84 -13.71
CA ALA A 85 0.32 -16.86 -13.41
C ALA A 85 1.74 -16.29 -13.39
N LEU A 86 2.11 -15.44 -14.36
CA LEU A 86 3.40 -14.75 -14.40
C LEU A 86 3.57 -13.80 -13.22
N LEU A 87 2.52 -13.06 -12.83
CA LEU A 87 2.54 -12.20 -11.66
C LEU A 87 2.83 -13.02 -10.40
N VAL A 88 2.08 -14.10 -10.17
CA VAL A 88 2.28 -14.98 -9.01
C VAL A 88 3.68 -15.61 -9.02
N ALA A 89 4.13 -16.12 -10.17
CA ALA A 89 5.45 -16.72 -10.33
C ALA A 89 6.58 -15.71 -10.04
N SER A 90 6.45 -14.47 -10.53
CA SER A 90 7.45 -13.42 -10.28
C SER A 90 7.52 -13.05 -8.80
N LEU A 91 6.37 -12.99 -8.11
CA LEU A 91 6.31 -12.72 -6.68
C LEU A 91 6.99 -13.84 -5.86
N VAL A 92 6.68 -15.10 -6.20
CA VAL A 92 7.30 -16.27 -5.53
C VAL A 92 8.81 -16.31 -5.78
N CYS A 93 9.25 -16.10 -7.01
CA CYS A 93 10.67 -16.07 -7.38
C CYS A 93 11.42 -14.96 -6.64
N LEU A 94 10.82 -13.78 -6.52
CA LEU A 94 11.40 -12.67 -5.76
C LEU A 94 11.57 -13.04 -4.29
N VAL A 95 10.53 -13.59 -3.66
CA VAL A 95 10.57 -13.98 -2.24
C VAL A 95 11.64 -15.05 -2.01
N GLN A 96 11.73 -16.05 -2.90
CA GLN A 96 12.75 -17.10 -2.79
C GLN A 96 14.17 -16.56 -2.97
N SER A 97 14.40 -15.71 -3.97
CA SER A 97 15.72 -15.11 -4.25
C SER A 97 16.17 -14.25 -3.08
N LEU A 98 15.25 -13.45 -2.53
CA LEU A 98 15.55 -12.57 -1.42
C LEU A 98 15.75 -13.34 -0.11
N THR A 99 15.00 -14.43 0.11
CA THR A 99 15.23 -15.33 1.26
C THR A 99 16.60 -16.00 1.18
N LYS A 100 17.03 -16.41 -0.02
CA LYS A 100 18.38 -16.99 -0.25
C LYS A 100 19.48 -15.95 -0.03
N LEU A 101 19.30 -14.71 -0.49
CA LEU A 101 20.25 -13.61 -0.29
C LEU A 101 20.35 -13.18 1.18
N VAL A 102 19.23 -13.18 1.91
CA VAL A 102 19.18 -12.77 3.32
C VAL A 102 19.58 -13.90 4.27
N GLY A 103 19.50 -15.16 3.86
CA GLY A 103 19.83 -16.34 4.69
C GLY A 103 21.32 -16.50 5.06
N GLY A 104 22.24 -15.81 4.37
CA GLY A 104 23.69 -15.89 4.59
C GLY A 104 24.27 -14.75 5.44
N SER A 105 25.41 -14.18 5.01
CA SER A 105 26.14 -13.11 5.73
C SER A 105 25.31 -11.85 5.98
N ALA A 106 24.33 -11.56 5.13
CA ALA A 106 23.39 -10.44 5.29
C ALA A 106 22.57 -10.52 6.59
N ARG A 107 22.32 -11.72 7.13
CA ARG A 107 21.62 -11.94 8.40
C ARG A 107 22.33 -11.28 9.58
N LYS A 108 23.67 -11.35 9.61
CA LYS A 108 24.49 -10.80 10.70
C LYS A 108 24.52 -9.27 10.64
N TYR A 109 24.67 -8.71 9.45
CA TYR A 109 24.64 -7.25 9.24
C TYR A 109 23.24 -6.67 9.49
N MET A 110 22.19 -7.34 9.02
CA MET A 110 20.81 -6.92 9.24
C MET A 110 20.44 -6.98 10.72
N ARG A 111 20.82 -8.04 11.45
CA ARG A 111 20.60 -8.10 12.90
C ARG A 111 21.34 -7.00 13.64
N HIS A 112 22.57 -6.65 13.23
CA HIS A 112 23.30 -5.55 13.84
C HIS A 112 22.69 -4.17 13.51
N ALA A 113 22.28 -3.95 12.25
CA ALA A 113 21.68 -2.69 11.79
C ALA A 113 20.27 -2.44 12.36
N LEU A 114 19.52 -3.50 12.69
CA LEU A 114 18.15 -3.40 13.22
C LEU A 114 18.08 -3.39 14.76
N ASN A 115 19.21 -3.57 15.45
CA ASN A 115 19.26 -3.63 16.92
C ASN A 115 19.46 -2.26 17.61
N TYR A 116 19.40 -1.17 16.84
CA TYR A 116 19.48 0.19 17.36
C TYR A 116 18.09 0.66 17.83
N SER A 117 17.71 1.91 17.52
CA SER A 117 16.40 2.45 17.85
C SER A 117 15.37 2.10 16.77
N GLY A 118 14.12 1.90 17.16
CA GLY A 118 13.05 1.67 16.19
C GLY A 118 12.80 2.88 15.27
N TYR A 119 13.27 4.09 15.63
CA TYR A 119 13.29 5.24 14.72
C TYR A 119 14.28 5.06 13.58
N LEU A 120 15.47 4.50 13.84
CA LEU A 120 16.41 4.13 12.78
C LEU A 120 15.79 3.08 11.83
N ASN A 121 15.04 2.12 12.39
CA ASN A 121 14.33 1.12 11.59
C ASN A 121 13.26 1.74 10.67
N ILE A 122 12.62 2.85 11.05
CA ILE A 122 11.76 3.63 10.15
C ILE A 122 12.56 4.20 8.98
N PHE A 123 13.71 4.84 9.26
CA PHE A 123 14.58 5.38 8.20
C PHE A 123 15.10 4.28 7.26
N ILE A 124 15.49 3.13 7.80
CA ILE A 124 15.88 1.96 6.99
C ILE A 124 14.72 1.52 6.10
N GLY A 125 13.49 1.43 6.64
CA GLY A 125 12.30 1.09 5.87
C GLY A 125 12.03 2.07 4.72
N ILE A 126 12.19 3.37 4.96
CA ILE A 126 12.09 4.42 3.93
C ILE A 126 13.15 4.21 2.85
N ALA A 127 14.43 4.08 3.24
CA ALA A 127 15.55 3.95 2.32
C ALA A 127 15.46 2.70 1.44
N VAL A 128 15.15 1.55 2.05
CA VAL A 128 14.98 0.28 1.33
C VAL A 128 13.80 0.40 0.35
N THR A 129 12.67 0.97 0.76
CA THR A 129 11.50 1.11 -0.12
C THR A 129 11.70 2.13 -1.24
N PHE A 130 12.51 3.15 -0.99
CA PHE A 130 12.93 4.12 -1.98
C PHE A 130 13.84 3.45 -3.04
N GLY A 131 14.83 2.66 -2.61
CA GLY A 131 15.72 1.93 -3.52
C GLY A 131 15.02 0.84 -4.32
N VAL A 132 14.21 0.02 -3.65
CA VAL A 132 13.47 -1.09 -4.29
C VAL A 132 12.25 -0.60 -5.07
N GLN A 133 11.81 0.64 -4.84
CA GLN A 133 10.62 1.23 -5.49
C GLN A 133 9.29 0.48 -5.22
N SER A 134 9.26 -0.54 -4.38
CA SER A 134 8.04 -1.31 -4.05
C SER A 134 7.95 -1.63 -2.55
N SER A 135 6.91 -1.10 -1.88
CA SER A 135 6.63 -1.43 -0.46
C SER A 135 6.08 -2.85 -0.29
N THR A 136 5.43 -3.40 -1.32
CA THR A 136 4.95 -4.80 -1.32
C THR A 136 6.11 -5.79 -1.30
N ILE A 137 7.18 -5.51 -2.04
CA ILE A 137 8.39 -6.34 -2.01
C ILE A 137 9.01 -6.32 -0.61
N VAL A 138 9.14 -5.14 0.00
CA VAL A 138 9.69 -4.98 1.35
C VAL A 138 8.86 -5.75 2.39
N THR A 139 7.54 -5.55 2.41
CA THR A 139 6.64 -6.24 3.36
C THR A 139 6.59 -7.75 3.15
N SER A 140 6.53 -8.21 1.89
CA SER A 140 6.56 -9.63 1.52
C SER A 140 7.87 -10.32 1.92
N THR A 141 8.96 -9.57 2.04
CA THR A 141 10.26 -10.08 2.48
C THR A 141 10.37 -10.12 3.99
N LEU A 142 9.92 -9.08 4.67
CA LEU A 142 9.97 -9.03 6.13
C LEU A 142 9.09 -10.09 6.78
N THR A 143 7.96 -10.43 6.16
CA THR A 143 7.00 -11.43 6.66
C THR A 143 7.64 -12.82 6.89
N PRO A 144 8.26 -13.49 5.89
CA PRO A 144 8.93 -14.77 6.08
C PRO A 144 10.15 -14.66 7.00
N LEU A 145 10.88 -13.54 6.99
CA LEU A 145 12.00 -13.32 7.91
C LEU A 145 11.54 -13.29 9.37
N ALA A 146 10.39 -12.66 9.64
CA ALA A 146 9.76 -12.70 10.96
C ALA A 146 9.29 -14.11 11.31
N GLY A 147 8.71 -14.85 10.35
CA GLY A 147 8.28 -16.24 10.54
C GLY A 147 9.42 -17.23 10.80
N LEU A 148 10.63 -16.91 10.34
CA LEU A 148 11.86 -17.66 10.60
C LEU A 148 12.62 -17.18 11.86
N ASP A 149 12.05 -16.24 12.61
CA ASP A 149 12.63 -15.63 13.81
C ASP A 149 13.99 -14.91 13.55
N LEU A 150 14.17 -14.42 12.31
CA LEU A 150 15.36 -13.64 11.93
C LEU A 150 15.27 -12.20 12.47
N ILE A 151 14.06 -11.66 12.49
CA ILE A 151 13.72 -10.31 12.93
C ILE A 151 12.51 -10.38 13.83
N THR A 152 12.49 -9.57 14.88
CA THR A 152 11.37 -9.57 15.84
C THR A 152 10.22 -8.69 15.35
N LEU A 153 9.01 -8.91 15.87
CA LEU A 153 7.84 -8.08 15.54
C LEU A 153 8.08 -6.59 15.84
N ASP A 154 8.81 -6.30 16.93
CA ASP A 154 9.24 -4.95 17.31
C ASP A 154 10.18 -4.29 16.31
N GLN A 155 10.94 -5.07 15.53
CA GLN A 155 11.79 -4.57 14.45
C GLN A 155 11.00 -4.43 13.14
N VAL A 156 10.10 -5.38 12.86
CA VAL A 156 9.27 -5.41 11.66
C VAL A 156 8.30 -4.22 11.62
N TYR A 157 7.65 -3.90 12.74
CA TYR A 157 6.67 -2.82 12.81
C TYR A 157 7.20 -1.46 12.32
N PRO A 158 8.30 -0.91 12.86
CA PRO A 158 8.87 0.35 12.36
C PRO A 158 9.37 0.26 10.92
N LEU A 159 9.90 -0.89 10.46
CA LEU A 159 10.32 -1.08 9.08
C LEU A 159 9.14 -0.98 8.10
N ILE A 160 7.99 -1.58 8.44
CA ILE A 160 6.77 -1.51 7.61
C ILE A 160 6.22 -0.09 7.57
N ILE A 161 6.18 0.60 8.72
CA ILE A 161 5.74 2.00 8.77
C ILE A 161 6.66 2.89 7.92
N GLY A 162 7.98 2.69 8.02
CA GLY A 162 8.95 3.37 7.18
C GLY A 162 8.77 3.08 5.70
N ALA A 163 8.48 1.82 5.34
CA ALA A 163 8.19 1.43 3.97
C ALA A 163 6.97 2.17 3.39
N ASN A 164 5.92 2.36 4.17
CA ASN A 164 4.75 3.13 3.75
C ASN A 164 5.10 4.59 3.47
N VAL A 165 5.92 5.23 4.31
CA VAL A 165 6.44 6.58 4.04
C VAL A 165 7.32 6.61 2.79
N GLY A 166 8.19 5.62 2.59
CA GLY A 166 9.02 5.54 1.38
C GLY A 166 8.20 5.56 0.09
N THR A 167 7.00 4.97 0.08
CA THR A 167 6.06 5.05 -1.06
C THR A 167 5.53 6.46 -1.30
N THR A 168 5.30 7.24 -0.25
CA THR A 168 4.87 8.65 -0.39
C THR A 168 5.98 9.56 -0.91
N VAL A 169 7.24 9.32 -0.53
CA VAL A 169 8.39 10.07 -1.05
C VAL A 169 8.55 9.86 -2.55
N LYS A 170 8.37 8.62 -3.03
CA LYS A 170 8.36 8.31 -4.47
C LYS A 170 7.24 9.04 -5.20
N ALA A 171 6.03 9.01 -4.66
CA ALA A 171 4.89 9.72 -5.24
C ALA A 171 5.14 11.24 -5.29
N LEU A 172 5.79 11.81 -4.27
CA LEU A 172 6.16 13.22 -4.25
C LEU A 172 7.16 13.57 -5.35
N LEU A 173 8.26 12.81 -5.48
CA LEU A 173 9.24 13.05 -6.54
C LEU A 173 8.62 12.89 -7.93
N ALA A 174 7.83 11.83 -8.14
CA ALA A 174 7.12 11.64 -9.41
C ALA A 174 6.18 12.81 -9.71
N SER A 175 5.43 13.30 -8.72
CA SER A 175 4.55 14.45 -8.88
C SER A 175 5.31 15.74 -9.18
N TRP A 176 6.50 15.92 -8.60
CA TRP A 176 7.36 17.08 -8.82
C TRP A 176 7.86 17.13 -10.27
N VAL A 177 8.31 15.98 -10.79
CA VAL A 177 8.75 15.85 -12.19
C VAL A 177 7.61 16.16 -13.16
N THR A 178 6.37 15.78 -12.83
CA THR A 178 5.22 16.09 -13.70
C THR A 178 4.83 17.57 -13.71
N GLY A 179 5.26 18.38 -12.74
CA GLY A 179 4.89 19.80 -12.60
C GLY A 179 3.39 20.07 -12.37
N LYS A 180 2.54 19.05 -12.32
CA LYS A 180 1.08 19.20 -12.21
C LYS A 180 0.67 19.50 -10.77
N TYR A 181 0.07 20.66 -10.55
CA TYR A 181 -0.40 21.11 -9.23
C TYR A 181 -1.25 20.06 -8.50
N ASN A 182 -2.19 19.43 -9.20
CA ASN A 182 -3.07 18.40 -8.63
C ASN A 182 -2.29 17.15 -8.19
N ALA A 183 -1.24 16.76 -8.91
CA ALA A 183 -0.41 15.61 -8.57
C ALA A 183 0.42 15.90 -7.32
N VAL A 184 1.04 17.08 -7.24
CA VAL A 184 1.83 17.50 -6.08
C VAL A 184 0.95 17.62 -4.84
N ARG A 185 -0.24 18.21 -4.97
CA ARG A 185 -1.22 18.29 -3.89
C ARG A 185 -1.60 16.90 -3.35
N ALA A 186 -1.91 15.96 -4.25
CA ALA A 186 -2.26 14.60 -3.84
C ALA A 186 -1.08 13.89 -3.15
N ALA A 187 0.14 14.04 -3.68
CA ALA A 187 1.34 13.45 -3.08
C ALA A 187 1.66 14.03 -1.70
N LEU A 188 1.51 15.36 -1.52
CA LEU A 188 1.67 16.02 -0.23
C LEU A 188 0.64 15.54 0.80
N VAL A 189 -0.63 15.42 0.41
CA VAL A 189 -1.68 14.87 1.30
C VAL A 189 -1.31 13.46 1.75
N HIS A 190 -0.85 12.60 0.82
CA HIS A 190 -0.38 11.26 1.16
C HIS A 190 0.83 11.26 2.10
N LEU A 191 1.82 12.10 1.84
CA LEU A 191 3.00 12.23 2.69
C LEU A 191 2.62 12.66 4.11
N PHE A 192 1.84 13.74 4.24
CA PHE A 192 1.40 14.23 5.55
C PHE A 192 0.54 13.21 6.28
N PHE A 193 -0.39 12.55 5.59
CA PHE A 193 -1.20 11.49 6.20
C PHE A 193 -0.34 10.38 6.80
N ASN A 194 0.72 9.95 6.09
CA ASN A 194 1.63 8.93 6.60
C ASN A 194 2.49 9.45 7.76
N ILE A 195 3.05 10.67 7.67
CA ILE A 195 3.86 11.27 8.73
C ILE A 195 3.04 11.45 10.02
N PHE A 196 1.83 12.01 9.93
CA PHE A 196 0.94 12.12 11.07
C PHE A 196 0.53 10.73 11.59
N GLY A 197 0.32 9.76 10.70
CA GLY A 197 0.12 8.37 11.08
C GLY A 197 1.27 7.81 11.94
N ILE A 198 2.53 8.02 11.56
CA ILE A 198 3.69 7.63 12.38
C ILE A 198 3.64 8.34 13.74
N PHE A 199 3.42 9.66 13.73
CA PHE A 199 3.35 10.43 14.95
C PHE A 199 2.30 9.88 15.91
N PHE A 200 1.08 9.60 15.44
CA PHE A 200 0.01 9.11 16.29
C PHE A 200 0.13 7.63 16.67
N PHE A 201 0.58 6.75 15.76
CA PHE A 201 0.53 5.29 15.97
C PHE A 201 1.87 4.64 16.35
N TYR A 202 2.97 5.38 16.24
CA TYR A 202 4.31 4.88 16.58
C TYR A 202 4.98 5.67 17.71
N VAL A 203 4.94 7.01 17.66
CA VAL A 203 5.60 7.85 18.68
C VAL A 203 4.88 7.77 20.03
N ILE A 204 3.55 7.73 20.01
CA ILE A 204 2.73 7.64 21.22
C ILE A 204 2.73 6.18 21.72
N PRO A 205 3.29 5.87 22.91
CA PRO A 205 3.37 4.48 23.38
C PRO A 205 1.99 3.83 23.60
N ALA A 206 1.00 4.63 24.00
CA ALA A 206 -0.37 4.18 24.26
C ALA A 206 -1.06 3.60 23.02
N THR A 207 -0.74 4.07 21.81
CA THR A 207 -1.30 3.57 20.54
C THR A 207 -0.41 2.48 19.93
N ARG A 208 0.91 2.53 20.16
CA ARG A 208 1.85 1.51 19.70
C ARG A 208 1.63 0.15 20.37
N TYR A 209 1.50 0.12 21.70
CA TYR A 209 1.34 -1.10 22.49
C TYR A 209 0.18 -2.00 22.04
N PRO A 210 -1.06 -1.49 21.85
CA PRO A 210 -2.19 -2.33 21.45
C PRO A 210 -2.03 -2.91 20.04
N ILE A 211 -1.34 -2.22 19.13
CA ILE A 211 -1.11 -2.72 17.76
C ILE A 211 -0.24 -3.98 17.80
N LEU A 212 0.89 -3.91 18.50
CA LEU A 212 1.83 -5.04 18.62
C LEU A 212 1.16 -6.24 19.33
N HIS A 213 0.47 -6.00 20.44
CA HIS A 213 -0.23 -7.07 21.17
C HIS A 213 -1.37 -7.69 20.36
N SER A 214 -2.08 -6.89 19.58
CA SER A 214 -3.14 -7.39 18.71
C SER A 214 -2.55 -8.25 17.59
N ALA A 215 -1.43 -7.82 16.99
CA ALA A 215 -0.73 -8.60 15.98
C ALA A 215 -0.22 -9.95 16.53
N GLU A 216 0.36 -9.97 17.74
CA GLU A 216 0.76 -11.21 18.42
C GLU A 216 -0.42 -12.14 18.69
N ARG A 217 -1.54 -11.60 19.22
CA ARG A 217 -2.75 -12.39 19.49
C ARG A 217 -3.34 -12.99 18.22
N ILE A 218 -3.47 -12.19 17.17
CA ILE A 218 -4.00 -12.64 15.87
C ILE A 218 -3.06 -13.69 15.27
N GLY A 219 -1.74 -13.47 15.34
CA GLY A 219 -0.73 -14.44 14.92
C GLY A 219 -0.84 -15.76 15.68
N TYR A 220 -0.97 -15.71 17.01
CA TYR A 220 -1.14 -16.87 17.87
C TYR A 220 -2.39 -17.70 17.52
N TYR A 221 -3.52 -17.04 17.24
CA TYR A 221 -4.75 -17.72 16.84
C TYR A 221 -4.66 -18.26 15.41
N SER A 222 -4.09 -17.48 14.48
CA SER A 222 -3.89 -17.88 13.08
C SER A 222 -2.97 -19.08 12.94
N ALA A 223 -1.96 -19.22 13.81
CA ALA A 223 -1.07 -20.37 13.81
C ALA A 223 -1.78 -21.69 14.17
N ARG A 224 -2.92 -21.62 14.88
CA ARG A 224 -3.72 -22.79 15.27
C ARG A 224 -4.79 -23.12 14.24
N TRP A 225 -5.39 -22.08 13.66
CA TRP A 225 -6.39 -22.23 12.62
C TRP A 225 -6.23 -21.11 11.59
N PRO A 226 -5.67 -21.40 10.39
CA PRO A 226 -5.38 -20.39 9.37
C PRO A 226 -6.61 -19.56 8.95
N LEU A 227 -7.82 -20.11 9.11
CA LEU A 227 -9.06 -19.38 8.81
C LEU A 227 -9.26 -18.15 9.70
N VAL A 228 -8.61 -18.07 10.86
CA VAL A 228 -8.63 -16.86 11.70
C VAL A 228 -8.05 -15.65 10.95
N ALA A 229 -6.96 -15.83 10.18
CA ALA A 229 -6.43 -14.75 9.37
C ALA A 229 -7.40 -14.32 8.26
N LEU A 230 -8.10 -15.27 7.65
CA LEU A 230 -9.13 -14.97 6.64
C LEU A 230 -10.30 -14.19 7.24
N LEU A 231 -10.79 -14.60 8.41
CA LEU A 231 -11.86 -13.91 9.12
C LEU A 231 -11.44 -12.49 9.53
N PHE A 232 -10.20 -12.33 10.01
CA PHE A 232 -9.62 -11.02 10.30
C PHE A 232 -9.55 -10.14 9.04
N LEU A 233 -9.08 -10.69 7.92
CA LEU A 233 -9.02 -9.96 6.65
C LEU A 233 -10.43 -9.53 6.19
N LEU A 234 -11.41 -10.44 6.27
CA LEU A 234 -12.80 -10.15 5.89
C LEU A 234 -13.39 -9.05 6.79
N MET A 235 -13.10 -9.09 8.09
CA MET A 235 -13.53 -8.06 9.03
C MET A 235 -12.93 -6.69 8.67
N VAL A 236 -11.62 -6.61 8.44
CA VAL A 236 -10.92 -5.33 8.20
C VAL A 236 -11.20 -4.76 6.81
N PHE A 237 -11.36 -5.59 5.78
CA PHE A 237 -11.55 -5.12 4.40
C PHE A 237 -13.01 -5.00 3.96
N PHE A 238 -13.94 -5.73 4.58
CA PHE A 238 -15.35 -5.69 4.19
C PHE A 238 -16.24 -5.14 5.30
N VAL A 239 -16.12 -5.65 6.53
CA VAL A 239 -17.04 -5.26 7.61
C VAL A 239 -16.79 -3.81 8.05
N VAL A 240 -15.53 -3.43 8.31
CA VAL A 240 -15.19 -2.08 8.77
C VAL A 240 -15.47 -1.01 7.69
N PRO A 241 -14.98 -1.15 6.44
CA PRO A 241 -15.35 -0.23 5.37
C PRO A 241 -16.84 -0.23 5.08
N GLY A 242 -17.49 -1.40 5.08
CA GLY A 242 -18.93 -1.55 4.88
C GLY A 242 -19.75 -0.80 5.92
N ALA A 243 -19.35 -0.86 7.19
CA ALA A 243 -19.96 -0.07 8.26
C ALA A 243 -19.80 1.44 8.01
N GLY A 244 -18.61 1.88 7.59
CA GLY A 244 -18.35 3.26 7.21
C GLY A 244 -19.21 3.73 6.04
N PHE A 245 -19.34 2.90 4.99
CA PHE A 245 -20.25 3.17 3.87
C PHE A 245 -21.70 3.26 4.31
N GLY A 246 -22.17 2.35 5.16
CA GLY A 246 -23.51 2.41 5.74
C GLY A 246 -23.78 3.75 6.42
N MET A 247 -22.83 4.24 7.21
CA MET A 247 -22.92 5.55 7.88
C MET A 247 -22.94 6.73 6.90
N VAL A 248 -22.18 6.67 5.80
CA VAL A 248 -22.20 7.70 4.76
C VAL A 248 -23.57 7.75 4.05
N TYR A 249 -24.14 6.58 3.73
CA TYR A 249 -25.46 6.50 3.10
C TYR A 249 -26.59 6.97 4.02
N LEU A 250 -26.45 6.78 5.33
CA LEU A 250 -27.38 7.36 6.31
C LEU A 250 -27.39 8.89 6.29
N TYR A 251 -26.24 9.54 6.06
CA TYR A 251 -26.12 11.00 6.14
C TYR A 251 -26.38 11.73 4.80
N LYS A 252 -26.04 11.12 3.66
CA LYS A 252 -26.12 11.76 2.33
C LYS A 252 -27.04 11.07 1.34
N GLY A 253 -27.73 10.01 1.74
CA GLY A 253 -28.57 9.21 0.86
C GLY A 253 -29.92 9.86 0.53
N ASN A 254 -30.45 9.58 -0.66
CA ASN A 254 -31.89 9.68 -0.93
C ASN A 254 -32.64 8.63 -0.07
N ALA A 255 -33.97 8.72 0.05
CA ALA A 255 -34.79 7.85 0.92
C ALA A 255 -34.48 6.35 0.76
N THR A 256 -34.24 5.89 -0.47
CA THR A 256 -33.85 4.50 -0.76
C THR A 256 -32.44 4.17 -0.25
N ALA A 257 -31.48 5.07 -0.46
CA ALA A 257 -30.10 4.90 -0.01
C ALA A 257 -29.97 4.95 1.52
N VAL A 258 -30.78 5.77 2.19
CA VAL A 258 -30.89 5.76 3.66
C VAL A 258 -31.40 4.40 4.15
N GLY A 259 -32.40 3.81 3.49
CA GLY A 259 -32.88 2.46 3.82
C GLY A 259 -31.80 1.38 3.73
N PHE A 260 -30.95 1.43 2.69
CA PHE A 260 -29.78 0.55 2.59
C PHE A 260 -28.75 0.81 3.69
N GLY A 261 -28.48 2.09 3.99
CA GLY A 261 -27.59 2.49 5.08
C GLY A 261 -28.04 1.94 6.44
N ILE A 262 -29.33 2.09 6.78
CA ILE A 262 -29.93 1.55 8.01
C ILE A 262 -29.74 0.03 8.05
N SER A 263 -30.06 -0.66 6.96
CA SER A 263 -29.98 -2.11 6.89
C SER A 263 -28.56 -2.62 7.13
N ILE A 264 -27.56 -2.05 6.43
CA ILE A 264 -26.15 -2.44 6.57
C ILE A 264 -25.66 -2.16 7.99
N THR A 265 -25.89 -0.95 8.50
CA THR A 265 -25.40 -0.55 9.83
C THR A 265 -26.09 -1.34 10.95
N ALA A 266 -27.40 -1.63 10.83
CA ALA A 266 -28.13 -2.45 11.79
C ALA A 266 -27.64 -3.90 11.78
N ILE A 267 -27.46 -4.52 10.60
CA ILE A 267 -26.95 -5.89 10.50
C ILE A 267 -25.56 -5.99 11.12
N VAL A 268 -24.63 -5.10 10.75
CA VAL A 268 -23.28 -5.10 11.31
C VAL A 268 -23.31 -4.85 12.82
N GLY A 269 -24.11 -3.89 13.29
CA GLY A 269 -24.26 -3.59 14.71
C GLY A 269 -24.79 -4.77 15.52
N VAL A 270 -25.87 -5.41 15.05
CA VAL A 270 -26.45 -6.59 15.70
C VAL A 270 -25.45 -7.75 15.71
N LEU A 271 -24.74 -8.01 14.61
CA LEU A 271 -23.72 -9.05 14.57
C LEU A 271 -22.58 -8.79 15.55
N VAL A 272 -22.07 -7.55 15.62
CA VAL A 272 -21.01 -7.18 16.56
C VAL A 272 -21.48 -7.35 18.01
N VAL A 273 -22.69 -6.89 18.34
CA VAL A 273 -23.25 -7.04 19.69
C VAL A 273 -23.51 -8.52 20.02
N ALA A 274 -24.03 -9.30 19.08
CA ALA A 274 -24.27 -10.73 19.25
C ALA A 274 -22.97 -11.50 19.49
N ILE A 275 -21.91 -11.20 18.72
CA ILE A 275 -20.58 -11.80 18.89
C ILE A 275 -19.98 -11.38 20.24
N TYR A 276 -20.04 -10.09 20.59
CA TYR A 276 -19.55 -9.59 21.86
C TYR A 276 -20.26 -10.25 23.04
N TRP A 277 -21.59 -10.33 22.98
CA TRP A 277 -22.41 -10.95 24.00
C TRP A 277 -22.13 -12.44 24.11
N TRP A 278 -22.04 -13.16 22.98
CA TRP A 278 -21.66 -14.57 22.98
C TRP A 278 -20.28 -14.78 23.61
N TYR A 279 -19.29 -13.97 23.22
CA TYR A 279 -17.90 -14.08 23.68
C TYR A 279 -17.77 -13.84 25.19
N TRP A 280 -18.44 -12.80 25.73
CA TRP A 280 -18.27 -12.38 27.12
C TRP A 280 -19.35 -12.86 28.08
N ARG A 281 -20.58 -13.18 27.63
CA ARG A 281 -21.71 -13.52 28.49
C ARG A 281 -22.20 -14.96 28.37
N ARG A 282 -21.81 -15.72 27.35
CA ARG A 282 -22.23 -17.11 27.11
C ARG A 282 -21.07 -18.09 26.95
N ASP A 283 -20.03 -17.93 27.75
CA ASP A 283 -18.82 -18.78 27.75
C ASP A 283 -18.18 -18.95 26.36
N GLY A 284 -18.49 -18.06 25.41
CA GLY A 284 -18.02 -18.14 24.03
C GLY A 284 -16.50 -18.05 23.95
N ARG A 285 -15.89 -17.28 24.86
CA ARG A 285 -14.44 -17.24 25.05
C ARG A 285 -13.85 -18.63 25.35
N GLU A 286 -14.40 -19.35 26.33
CA GLU A 286 -13.89 -20.68 26.72
C GLU A 286 -14.08 -21.68 25.59
N ARG A 287 -15.27 -21.69 24.97
CA ARG A 287 -15.57 -22.53 23.80
C ARG A 287 -14.65 -22.25 22.63
N TRP A 288 -14.33 -20.98 22.38
CA TRP A 288 -13.42 -20.57 21.32
C TRP A 288 -12.00 -21.06 21.59
N HIS A 289 -11.49 -20.88 22.80
CA HIS A 289 -10.16 -21.37 23.18
C HIS A 289 -10.08 -22.89 23.14
N TYR A 290 -11.12 -23.59 23.59
CA TYR A 290 -11.22 -25.05 23.49
C TYR A 290 -11.21 -25.51 22.03
N PHE A 291 -12.04 -24.90 21.18
CA PHE A 291 -12.07 -25.19 19.74
C PHE A 291 -10.70 -25.02 19.08
N LEU A 292 -10.02 -23.91 19.37
CA LEU A 292 -8.69 -23.65 18.86
C LEU A 292 -7.65 -24.64 19.38
N ALA A 293 -7.77 -25.10 20.62
CA ALA A 293 -6.89 -26.13 21.18
C ALA A 293 -7.05 -27.46 20.44
N VAL A 294 -8.30 -27.90 20.21
CA VAL A 294 -8.62 -29.12 19.45
C VAL A 294 -8.09 -29.02 18.01
N LYS A 295 -8.29 -27.89 17.33
CA LYS A 295 -7.77 -27.69 15.97
C LYS A 295 -6.24 -27.65 15.91
N ALA A 296 -5.59 -27.06 16.90
CA ALA A 296 -4.14 -27.07 16.99
C ALA A 296 -3.59 -28.50 17.16
N GLU A 297 -4.28 -29.34 17.92
CA GLU A 297 -3.91 -30.74 18.13
C GLU A 297 -4.09 -31.58 16.86
N ASP A 298 -5.24 -31.48 16.18
CA ASP A 298 -5.49 -32.12 14.88
C ASP A 298 -4.41 -31.75 13.85
N HIS A 299 -4.05 -30.47 13.77
CA HIS A 299 -2.98 -30.01 12.89
C HIS A 299 -1.62 -30.63 13.26
N ARG A 300 -1.27 -30.69 14.55
CA ARG A 300 -0.03 -31.33 15.01
C ARG A 300 0.01 -32.81 14.66
N MET A 301 -1.06 -33.55 14.94
CA MET A 301 -1.17 -34.98 14.62
C MET A 301 -1.00 -35.24 13.12
N ARG A 302 -1.62 -34.42 12.26
CA ARG A 302 -1.43 -34.53 10.80
C ARG A 302 0.01 -34.27 10.37
N MET A 303 0.66 -33.25 10.91
CA MET A 303 2.05 -32.94 10.58
C MET A 303 3.01 -34.03 11.07
N GLU A 304 2.75 -34.64 12.22
CA GLU A 304 3.50 -35.78 12.73
C GLU A 304 3.31 -37.03 11.87
N ALA A 305 2.08 -37.30 11.42
CA ALA A 305 1.80 -38.41 10.50
C ALA A 305 2.54 -38.24 9.17
N VAL A 306 2.55 -37.02 8.60
CA VAL A 306 3.30 -36.70 7.38
C VAL A 306 4.81 -36.84 7.59
N ARG A 307 5.34 -36.38 8.73
CA ARG A 307 6.76 -36.54 9.06
C ARG A 307 7.14 -38.02 9.18
N ARG A 308 6.35 -38.81 9.91
CA ARG A 308 6.56 -40.26 10.04
C ARG A 308 6.55 -40.96 8.68
N ALA A 309 5.54 -40.69 7.83
CA ALA A 309 5.49 -41.26 6.49
C ALA A 309 6.71 -40.90 5.64
N ARG A 310 7.19 -39.65 5.71
CA ARG A 310 8.42 -39.23 5.03
C ARG A 310 9.67 -39.92 5.57
N ASP A 311 9.77 -40.08 6.89
CA ASP A 311 10.92 -40.71 7.53
C ASP A 311 10.94 -42.23 7.23
N ASP A 312 9.78 -42.87 7.15
CA ASP A 312 9.60 -44.25 6.69
C ASP A 312 9.99 -44.41 5.21
N ASP A 313 9.58 -43.48 4.34
CA ASP A 313 9.99 -43.46 2.92
C ASP A 313 11.51 -43.30 2.78
N LEU A 314 12.14 -42.44 3.60
CA LEU A 314 13.59 -42.23 3.61
C LEU A 314 14.36 -43.46 4.14
N ALA A 315 13.76 -44.23 5.06
CA ALA A 315 14.34 -45.47 5.56
C ALA A 315 14.36 -46.60 4.52
N TYR A 316 13.58 -46.47 3.44
CA TYR A 316 13.46 -47.46 2.36
C TYR A 316 14.20 -47.08 1.07
N ILE A 317 14.93 -45.95 1.06
CA ILE A 317 15.83 -45.58 -0.04
C ILE A 317 17.19 -46.27 0.23
N PRO A 318 17.62 -47.23 -0.60
CA PRO A 318 18.84 -48.02 -0.37
C PRO A 318 20.14 -47.23 -0.49
#